data_AF-A0AAW9KEY6-F1
#
_entry.id   AF-A0AAW9KEY6-F1
#
_cell.length_a   1.000
_cell.length_b   1.000
_cell.length_c   1.000
_cell.angle_alpha   90.00
_cell.angle_beta   90.00
_cell.angle_gamma   90.00
#
_symmetry.space_group_name_H-M   'P 1'
#
loop_
_entity.id
_entity.type
_entity.pdbx_description
1 polymer ?
#
loop_
_entity_poly.entity_id
_entity_poly.type
_entity_poly.pdbx_seq_one_letter_code
_entity_poly.pdbx_strand_id
1 'polypeptide(L)'
;LNQDCLVKLNNKFWVETDIEKTYVEGHRIPIDDELANMLAVLIDNAKNYSNEDNNPENYIFVRYKGSRKGKPYSQEWIRAKLNLFSIDYNITAELGNRYHFKNHSFRHTYAIKMLNGGADILTVQELLAHASPEMTMRYAKLLDDTKRKVFDKAVK
;
A
#
# COMPACT_ATOMS: atom_id res chain seq x y z
N LEU A 1 -5.56 6.87 -7.16
CA LEU A 1 -6.77 6.15 -6.69
C LEU A 1 -7.92 7.11 -6.72
N ASN A 2 -8.87 6.77 -7.57
CA ASN A 2 -10.00 7.60 -7.92
C ASN A 2 -11.28 6.90 -7.43
N GLN A 3 -12.41 7.60 -7.49
CA GLN A 3 -13.69 7.13 -6.92
C GLN A 3 -14.26 5.85 -7.57
N ASP A 4 -13.65 5.39 -8.66
CA ASP A 4 -13.97 4.19 -9.44
C ASP A 4 -12.95 3.05 -9.22
N CYS A 5 -11.95 3.23 -8.34
CA CYS A 5 -10.87 2.26 -8.19
C CYS A 5 -11.27 0.91 -7.57
N LEU A 6 -12.48 0.77 -7.02
CA LEU A 6 -12.94 -0.48 -6.39
C LEU A 6 -13.74 -1.31 -7.39
N VAL A 7 -13.19 -2.45 -7.79
CA VAL A 7 -13.77 -3.34 -8.81
C VAL A 7 -14.10 -4.69 -8.19
N LYS A 8 -15.20 -5.32 -8.64
CA LYS A 8 -15.59 -6.67 -8.24
C LYS A 8 -15.63 -7.60 -9.45
N LEU A 9 -14.79 -8.63 -9.45
CA LEU A 9 -14.68 -9.63 -10.51
C LEU A 9 -14.84 -11.02 -9.90
N ASN A 10 -15.72 -11.85 -10.46
CA ASN A 10 -15.98 -13.22 -9.96
C ASN A 10 -16.23 -13.26 -8.43
N ASN A 11 -17.05 -12.32 -7.93
CA ASN A 11 -17.34 -12.14 -6.51
C ASN A 11 -16.15 -11.82 -5.60
N LYS A 12 -15.00 -11.39 -6.14
CA LYS A 12 -13.82 -10.96 -5.39
C LYS A 12 -13.49 -9.50 -5.67
N PHE A 13 -13.01 -8.78 -4.66
CA PHE A 13 -12.70 -7.35 -4.76
C PHE A 13 -11.26 -7.10 -5.17
N TRP A 14 -11.08 -6.02 -5.91
CA TRP A 14 -9.81 -5.57 -6.46
C TRP A 14 -9.73 -4.05 -6.37
N VAL A 15 -8.52 -3.53 -6.21
CA VAL A 15 -8.20 -2.13 -6.51
C VAL A 15 -7.65 -2.07 -7.93
N GLU A 16 -8.24 -1.23 -8.78
CA GLU A 16 -7.79 -0.95 -10.14
C GLU A 16 -7.23 0.48 -10.23
N THR A 17 -6.06 0.64 -10.84
CA THR A 17 -5.43 1.95 -11.06
C THR A 17 -4.38 1.87 -12.16
N ASP A 18 -4.13 3.00 -12.80
CA ASP A 18 -2.96 3.15 -13.66
C ASP A 18 -1.71 3.44 -12.83
N ILE A 19 -0.55 2.98 -13.33
CA ILE A 19 0.75 3.17 -12.70
C ILE A 19 1.66 3.89 -13.69
N GLU A 20 1.67 5.21 -13.57
CA GLU A 20 2.43 6.11 -14.45
C GLU A 20 3.92 5.76 -14.52
N LYS A 21 4.54 5.42 -13.37
CA LYS A 21 5.99 5.19 -13.28
C LYS A 21 6.47 4.03 -14.16
N THR A 22 5.61 3.06 -14.40
CA THR A 22 5.90 1.86 -15.19
C THR A 22 5.00 1.75 -16.42
N TYR A 23 4.19 2.77 -16.70
CA TYR A 23 3.24 2.83 -17.81
C TYR A 23 2.32 1.60 -17.88
N VAL A 24 1.83 1.14 -16.72
CA VAL A 24 0.88 0.02 -16.64
C VAL A 24 -0.52 0.58 -16.48
N GLU A 25 -1.40 0.31 -17.44
CA GLU A 25 -2.82 0.69 -17.40
C GLU A 25 -3.67 -0.43 -16.81
N GLY A 26 -4.70 -0.07 -16.04
CA GLY A 26 -5.64 -1.03 -15.47
C GLY A 26 -5.00 -2.05 -14.51
N HIS A 27 -3.94 -1.65 -13.79
CA HIS A 27 -3.26 -2.53 -12.84
C HIS A 27 -4.22 -2.92 -11.71
N ARG A 28 -4.37 -4.22 -11.47
CA ARG A 28 -5.29 -4.77 -10.47
C ARG A 28 -4.56 -5.40 -9.30
N ILE A 29 -4.97 -5.03 -8.09
CA ILE A 29 -4.44 -5.59 -6.84
C ILE A 29 -5.60 -6.25 -6.08
N PRO A 30 -5.54 -7.56 -5.79
CA PRO A 30 -6.60 -8.22 -5.03
C PRO A 30 -6.62 -7.70 -3.59
N ILE A 31 -7.83 -7.55 -3.05
CA ILE A 31 -8.04 -7.12 -1.66
C ILE A 31 -9.08 -8.02 -0.98
N ASP A 32 -9.02 -8.08 0.35
CA ASP A 32 -10.05 -8.74 1.14
C ASP A 32 -11.31 -7.87 1.30
N ASP A 33 -12.37 -8.47 1.81
CA ASP A 33 -13.67 -7.81 1.98
C ASP A 33 -13.61 -6.68 3.03
N GLU A 34 -12.74 -6.79 4.04
CA GLU A 34 -12.57 -5.77 5.07
C GLU A 34 -12.01 -4.49 4.47
N LEU A 35 -10.91 -4.59 3.71
CA LEU A 35 -10.31 -3.46 3.01
C LEU A 35 -11.24 -2.90 1.94
N ALA A 36 -12.00 -3.77 1.24
CA ALA A 36 -13.01 -3.33 0.28
C ALA A 36 -14.10 -2.48 0.96
N ASN A 37 -14.58 -2.89 2.14
CA ASN A 37 -15.56 -2.12 2.91
C ASN A 37 -15.00 -0.77 3.36
N MET A 38 -13.75 -0.73 3.83
CA MET A 38 -13.09 0.53 4.19
C MET A 38 -12.96 1.47 2.99
N LEU A 39 -12.56 0.94 1.83
CA LEU A 39 -12.48 1.72 0.59
C LEU A 39 -13.86 2.20 0.12
N ALA A 40 -14.90 1.38 0.23
CA ALA A 40 -16.26 1.77 -0.12
C ALA A 40 -16.73 2.99 0.70
N VAL A 41 -16.47 2.98 2.02
CA VAL A 41 -16.77 4.14 2.89
C VAL A 41 -15.95 5.37 2.49
N LEU A 42 -14.67 5.21 2.14
CA LEU A 42 -13.84 6.32 1.67
C LEU A 42 -14.33 6.89 0.33
N ILE A 43 -14.73 6.03 -0.60
CA ILE A 43 -15.28 6.41 -1.90
C ILE A 43 -16.60 7.16 -1.74
N ASP A 44 -17.50 6.67 -0.88
CA ASP A 44 -18.79 7.33 -0.60
C ASP A 44 -18.58 8.73 -0.02
N ASN A 45 -17.71 8.85 0.99
CA ASN A 45 -17.34 10.15 1.53
C ASN A 45 -16.73 11.06 0.44
N ALA A 46 -15.83 10.52 -0.40
CA ALA A 46 -15.24 11.28 -1.48
C ALA A 46 -16.31 11.82 -2.44
N LYS A 47 -17.28 11.00 -2.85
CA LYS A 47 -18.41 11.44 -3.70
C LYS A 47 -19.26 12.51 -3.03
N ASN A 48 -19.57 12.35 -1.74
CA ASN A 48 -20.44 13.27 -1.00
C ASN A 48 -19.82 14.66 -0.78
N TYR A 49 -18.50 14.75 -0.66
CA TYR A 49 -17.79 16.02 -0.41
C TYR A 49 -17.12 16.61 -1.65
N SER A 50 -17.04 15.87 -2.76
CA SER A 50 -16.37 16.31 -3.99
C SER A 50 -17.28 17.09 -4.93
N ASN A 51 -16.70 18.02 -5.67
CA ASN A 51 -17.26 18.67 -6.84
C ASN A 51 -16.14 19.08 -7.81
N GLU A 52 -16.51 19.60 -8.98
CA GLU A 52 -15.56 20.01 -10.02
C GLU A 52 -14.54 21.06 -9.54
N ASP A 53 -14.92 21.93 -8.60
CA ASP A 53 -14.04 22.97 -8.05
C ASP A 53 -13.05 22.40 -7.02
N ASN A 54 -13.47 21.43 -6.20
CA ASN A 54 -12.68 20.98 -5.05
C ASN A 54 -11.97 19.63 -5.23
N ASN A 55 -12.32 18.84 -6.23
CA ASN A 55 -11.72 17.55 -6.55
C ASN A 55 -11.99 17.16 -8.02
N PRO A 56 -11.48 17.93 -9.01
CA PRO A 56 -11.75 17.69 -10.43
C PRO A 56 -11.28 16.32 -10.92
N GLU A 57 -10.25 15.76 -10.29
CA GLU A 57 -9.66 14.46 -10.65
C GLU A 57 -10.32 13.27 -9.92
N ASN A 58 -11.37 13.50 -9.13
CA ASN A 58 -12.09 12.45 -8.41
C ASN A 58 -11.22 11.55 -7.52
N TYR A 59 -10.19 12.10 -6.86
CA TYR A 59 -9.37 11.34 -5.92
C TYR A 59 -10.15 10.92 -4.66
N ILE A 60 -9.83 9.75 -4.11
CA ILE A 60 -10.39 9.30 -2.82
C ILE A 60 -9.62 9.84 -1.60
N PHE A 61 -8.36 10.24 -1.81
CA PHE A 61 -7.53 10.88 -0.79
C PHE A 61 -7.26 12.32 -1.19
N VAL A 62 -8.17 13.24 -0.88
CA VAL A 62 -8.10 14.64 -1.34
C VAL A 62 -8.30 15.62 -0.20
N ARG A 63 -7.79 16.85 -0.37
CA ARG A 63 -8.10 18.00 0.48
C ARG A 63 -9.25 18.79 -0.14
N TYR A 64 -10.35 18.96 0.58
CA TYR A 64 -11.54 19.69 0.09
C TYR A 64 -11.47 21.22 0.27
N LYS A 65 -10.51 21.73 1.04
CA LYS A 65 -10.41 23.15 1.40
C LYS A 65 -8.96 23.65 1.44
N GLY A 66 -8.80 24.96 1.41
CA GLY A 66 -7.51 25.66 1.50
C GLY A 66 -6.77 25.75 0.16
N SER A 67 -5.55 26.28 0.20
CA SER A 67 -4.74 26.54 -1.00
C SER A 67 -4.33 25.29 -1.78
N ARG A 68 -4.33 24.11 -1.13
CA ARG A 68 -4.04 22.81 -1.75
C ARG A 68 -5.29 21.97 -2.01
N LYS A 69 -6.46 22.62 -2.09
CA LYS A 69 -7.73 21.98 -2.45
C LYS A 69 -7.59 21.22 -3.78
N GLY A 70 -8.23 20.06 -3.89
CA GLY A 70 -8.17 19.21 -5.08
C GLY A 70 -6.88 18.41 -5.25
N LYS A 71 -5.93 18.54 -4.32
CA LYS A 71 -4.68 17.77 -4.35
C LYS A 71 -4.63 16.69 -3.27
N PRO A 72 -4.01 15.53 -3.55
CA PRO A 72 -3.76 14.52 -2.54
C PRO A 72 -2.82 14.97 -1.43
N TYR A 73 -2.81 14.21 -0.34
CA TYR A 73 -1.83 14.37 0.72
C TYR A 73 -0.42 14.05 0.22
N SER A 74 0.55 14.90 0.55
CA SER A 74 1.94 14.63 0.18
C SER A 74 2.52 13.47 0.98
N GLN A 75 3.55 12.83 0.43
CA GLN A 75 4.21 11.71 1.10
C GLN A 75 4.82 12.13 2.45
N GLU A 76 5.37 13.34 2.53
CA GLU A 76 5.94 13.91 3.75
C GLU A 76 4.87 14.10 4.83
N TRP A 77 3.68 14.58 4.44
CA TRP A 77 2.58 14.79 5.37
C TRP A 77 2.09 13.46 5.95
N ILE A 78 1.91 12.44 5.09
CA ILE A 78 1.51 11.09 5.52
C ILE A 78 2.57 10.49 6.44
N ARG A 79 3.86 10.56 6.06
CA ARG A 79 4.97 10.09 6.90
C ARG A 79 4.99 10.78 8.26
N ALA A 80 4.78 12.09 8.31
CA ALA A 80 4.74 12.84 9.56
C ALA A 80 3.58 12.35 10.44
N LYS A 81 2.39 12.17 9.88
CA LYS A 81 1.23 11.65 10.63
C LYS A 81 1.41 10.23 11.14
N LEU A 82 2.00 9.34 10.34
CA LEU A 82 2.32 7.98 10.78
C LEU A 82 3.35 7.96 11.92
N ASN A 83 4.35 8.86 11.86
CA ASN A 83 5.32 8.96 12.94
C ASN A 83 4.77 9.65 14.18
N LEU A 84 3.76 10.52 14.06
CA LEU A 84 2.98 11.00 15.22
C LEU A 84 2.16 9.85 15.83
N PHE A 85 1.51 9.04 14.99
CA PHE A 85 0.78 7.85 15.44
C PHE A 85 1.69 6.88 16.21
N SER A 86 2.97 6.72 15.81
CA SER A 86 3.91 5.90 16.59
C SER A 86 4.24 6.48 17.98
N ILE A 87 4.12 7.80 18.15
CA ILE A 87 4.23 8.47 19.47
C ILE A 87 3.00 8.16 20.30
N ASP A 88 1.83 8.46 19.75
CA ASP A 88 0.55 8.43 20.47
C ASP A 88 0.23 7.02 20.99
N TYR A 89 0.62 5.99 20.23
CA TYR A 89 0.39 4.58 20.56
C TYR A 89 1.63 3.84 21.03
N ASN A 90 2.72 4.56 21.33
CA ASN A 90 4.00 3.99 21.79
C ASN A 90 4.48 2.78 20.95
N ILE A 91 4.43 2.91 19.63
CA ILE A 91 4.82 1.85 18.71
C ILE A 91 6.36 1.78 18.68
N THR A 92 6.91 0.63 19.06
CA THR A 92 8.35 0.39 19.15
C THR A 92 8.82 -0.65 18.13
N ALA A 93 10.10 -0.56 17.77
CA ALA A 93 10.82 -1.60 17.06
C ALA A 93 11.25 -2.72 18.02
N GLU A 94 11.80 -3.81 17.48
CA GLU A 94 12.23 -4.99 18.26
C GLU A 94 13.23 -4.66 19.37
N LEU A 95 14.08 -3.65 19.18
CA LEU A 95 15.08 -3.21 20.16
C LEU A 95 14.52 -2.23 21.20
N GLY A 96 13.20 -2.03 21.25
CA GLY A 96 12.51 -1.16 22.21
C GLY A 96 12.58 0.34 21.86
N ASN A 97 13.36 0.75 20.87
CA ASN A 97 13.33 2.12 20.37
C ASN A 97 12.03 2.41 19.61
N ARG A 98 11.60 3.68 19.56
CA ARG A 98 10.41 4.07 18.81
C ARG A 98 10.51 3.65 17.34
N TYR A 99 9.41 3.14 16.80
CA TYR A 99 9.32 2.79 15.39
C TYR A 99 9.20 4.05 14.53
N HIS A 100 10.07 4.15 13.52
CA HIS A 100 10.05 5.23 12.55
C HIS A 100 9.49 4.74 11.21
N PHE A 101 8.29 5.19 10.86
CA PHE A 101 7.63 4.82 9.61
C PHE A 101 8.32 5.49 8.42
N LYS A 102 8.70 4.69 7.42
CA LYS A 102 9.22 5.14 6.11
C LYS A 102 8.16 4.90 5.03
N ASN A 103 8.16 5.72 3.98
CA ASN A 103 7.16 5.67 2.90
C ASN A 103 7.03 4.27 2.27
N HIS A 104 8.16 3.55 2.13
CA HIS A 104 8.17 2.22 1.50
C HIS A 104 8.09 1.05 2.48
N SER A 105 8.02 1.27 3.79
CA SER A 105 8.00 0.17 4.78
C SER A 105 6.83 -0.79 4.54
N PHE A 106 5.62 -0.28 4.29
CA PHE A 106 4.44 -1.10 4.02
C PHE A 106 4.59 -1.95 2.75
N ARG A 107 5.13 -1.36 1.68
CA ARG A 107 5.38 -2.07 0.41
C ARG A 107 6.41 -3.19 0.60
N HIS A 108 7.47 -2.93 1.38
CA HIS A 108 8.44 -3.96 1.76
C HIS A 108 7.79 -5.11 2.52
N THR A 109 7.00 -4.80 3.55
CA THR A 109 6.30 -5.82 4.33
C THR A 109 5.33 -6.64 3.47
N TYR A 110 4.58 -6.00 2.58
CA TYR A 110 3.68 -6.67 1.65
C TYR A 110 4.44 -7.66 0.75
N ALA A 111 5.52 -7.21 0.09
CA ALA A 111 6.32 -8.05 -0.79
C ALA A 111 6.89 -9.29 -0.07
N ILE A 112 7.45 -9.09 1.13
CA ILE A 112 8.02 -10.17 1.94
C ILE A 112 6.93 -11.13 2.41
N LYS A 113 5.76 -10.62 2.83
CA LYS A 113 4.63 -11.47 3.22
C LYS A 113 4.16 -12.36 2.07
N MET A 114 4.06 -11.83 0.86
CA MET A 114 3.67 -12.61 -0.31
C MET A 114 4.70 -13.71 -0.63
N LEU A 115 5.99 -13.37 -0.66
CA LEU A 115 7.06 -14.36 -0.89
C LEU A 115 7.11 -15.43 0.20
N ASN A 116 7.00 -15.04 1.48
CA ASN A 116 6.95 -15.99 2.60
C ASN A 116 5.69 -16.87 2.56
N GLY A 117 4.59 -16.34 2.02
CA GLY A 117 3.34 -17.08 1.77
C GLY A 117 3.40 -18.02 0.56
N GLY A 118 4.53 -18.10 -0.13
CA GLY A 118 4.74 -19.02 -1.25
C GLY A 118 4.40 -18.45 -2.62
N ALA A 119 4.05 -17.16 -2.73
CA ALA A 119 3.92 -16.51 -4.03
C ALA A 119 5.29 -16.52 -4.75
N ASP A 120 5.28 -16.84 -6.04
CA ASP A 120 6.49 -16.76 -6.84
C ASP A 120 6.88 -15.30 -7.13
N ILE A 121 8.13 -15.11 -7.55
CA ILE A 121 8.68 -13.77 -7.73
C ILE A 121 8.00 -12.98 -8.87
N LEU A 122 7.52 -13.65 -9.92
CA LEU A 122 6.82 -12.98 -11.02
C LEU A 122 5.46 -12.49 -10.54
N THR A 123 4.72 -13.31 -9.79
CA THR A 123 3.47 -12.88 -9.15
C THR A 123 3.69 -11.66 -8.26
N VAL A 124 4.74 -11.64 -7.43
CA VAL A 124 5.03 -10.47 -6.58
C VAL A 124 5.48 -9.26 -7.41
N GLN A 125 6.22 -9.47 -8.50
CA GLN A 125 6.61 -8.41 -9.43
C GLN A 125 5.38 -7.76 -10.07
N GLU A 126 4.44 -8.56 -10.54
CA GLU A 126 3.17 -8.11 -11.12
C GLU A 126 2.37 -7.32 -10.09
N LEU A 127 2.11 -7.89 -8.91
CA LEU A 127 1.34 -7.21 -7.84
C LEU A 127 1.91 -5.85 -7.45
N LEU A 128 3.23 -5.69 -7.49
CA LEU A 128 3.92 -4.45 -7.18
C LEU A 128 4.09 -3.52 -8.41
N ALA A 129 3.73 -3.98 -9.60
CA ALA A 129 4.00 -3.33 -10.89
C ALA A 129 5.47 -2.88 -10.99
N HIS A 130 6.38 -3.83 -10.82
CA HIS A 130 7.80 -3.60 -11.02
C HIS A 130 8.16 -3.74 -12.50
N ALA A 131 8.86 -2.72 -13.03
CA ALA A 131 9.33 -2.70 -14.40
C ALA A 131 10.36 -3.80 -14.71
N SER A 132 11.01 -4.35 -13.69
CA SER A 132 12.00 -5.42 -13.87
C SER A 132 12.01 -6.42 -12.70
N PRO A 133 12.35 -7.70 -12.95
CA PRO A 133 12.48 -8.71 -11.90
C PRO A 133 13.54 -8.35 -10.85
N GLU A 134 14.62 -7.64 -11.23
CA GLU A 134 15.71 -7.23 -10.33
C GLU A 134 15.22 -6.32 -9.20
N MET A 135 14.18 -5.50 -9.45
CA MET A 135 13.55 -4.70 -8.41
C MET A 135 12.90 -5.58 -7.34
N THR A 136 12.24 -6.67 -7.75
CA THR A 136 11.60 -7.64 -6.85
C THR A 136 12.61 -8.54 -6.16
N MET A 137 13.71 -8.91 -6.83
CA MET A 137 14.79 -9.73 -6.27
C MET A 137 15.41 -9.15 -5.00
N ARG A 138 15.27 -7.83 -4.77
CA ARG A 138 15.67 -7.20 -3.50
C ARG A 138 14.96 -7.80 -2.28
N TYR A 139 13.75 -8.35 -2.44
CA TYR A 139 13.01 -9.01 -1.37
C TYR A 139 13.39 -10.48 -1.19
N ALA A 140 13.81 -11.16 -2.26
CA ALA A 140 14.18 -12.57 -2.22
C ALA A 140 15.39 -12.83 -1.29
N LYS A 141 16.36 -11.91 -1.22
CA LYS A 141 17.49 -12.04 -0.27
C LYS A 141 17.07 -12.10 1.19
N LEU A 142 15.99 -11.39 1.55
CA LEU A 142 15.46 -11.38 2.92
C LEU A 142 14.71 -12.68 3.26
N LEU A 143 14.18 -13.38 2.25
CA LEU A 143 13.59 -14.70 2.42
C LEU A 143 14.66 -15.72 2.85
N ASP A 144 15.86 -15.65 2.28
CA ASP A 144 16.96 -16.57 2.64
C ASP A 144 17.40 -16.37 4.10
N ASP A 145 17.55 -15.12 4.56
CA ASP A 145 17.83 -14.81 5.97
C ASP A 145 16.72 -15.32 6.90
N THR A 146 15.46 -15.20 6.47
CA THR A 146 14.30 -15.68 7.23
C THR A 146 14.30 -17.20 7.31
N LYS A 147 14.50 -17.90 6.19
CA LYS A 147 14.64 -19.37 6.14
C LYS A 147 15.74 -19.85 7.07
N ARG A 148 16.90 -19.17 7.05
CA ARG A 148 18.03 -19.51 7.92
C ARG A 148 17.66 -19.39 9.40
N LYS A 149 17.05 -18.27 9.80
CA LYS A 149 16.59 -18.05 11.19
C LYS A 149 15.57 -19.10 11.64
N VAL A 150 14.63 -19.50 10.78
CA VAL A 150 13.64 -20.53 11.08
C VAL A 150 14.32 -21.89 11.27
N PHE A 151 15.22 -22.27 10.37
CA PHE A 151 16.00 -23.51 10.47
C PHE A 151 16.83 -23.55 11.76
N ASP A 152 17.58 -22.49 12.05
CA ASP A 152 18.44 -22.41 13.24
C ASP A 152 17.63 -22.47 14.56
N LYS A 153 16.34 -22.08 14.54
CA LYS A 153 15.42 -22.23 15.69
C LYS A 153 14.86 -23.66 15.82
N ALA A 154 14.64 -24.35 14.71
CA ALA A 154 14.04 -25.69 14.69
C ALA A 154 15.06 -26.81 14.97
N VAL A 155 16.35 -26.55 14.73
CA VAL A 155 17.45 -27.51 14.94
C VAL A 155 18.11 -27.37 16.33
N LYS A 156 17.68 -26.39 17.13
CA LYS A 156 17.98 -26.30 18.57
C LYS A 156 16.96 -27.09 19.38
#